data_AF-A0A1U8HSS9-F1
#
_entry.id   AF-A0A1U8HSS9-F1
#
_cell.length_a   1.000
_cell.length_b   1.000
_cell.length_c   1.000
_cell.angle_alpha   90.00
_cell.angle_beta   90.00
_cell.angle_gamma   90.00
#
_symmetry.space_group_name_H-M   'P 1'
#
loop_
_entity.id
_entity.type
_entity.pdbx_description
1 polymer ?
#
loop_
_entity_poly.entity_id
_entity_poly.type
_entity_poly.pdbx_seq_one_letter_code
_entity_poly.pdbx_strand_id
1 'polypeptide(L)'
;MNTFKVEGKQINWSYSHMRNDHRTVLDGTFVFDTANKLSARHELGSFNCKLKYSYVHRGLTTFEPCYDLEKKSWDLAVSRRILGGDLIKANYETLSQVLGVEWSCSSLVNEDGRVKVLASFNLAEGFHTPKLSVQSMWNFQA
;
A
#
# COMPACT_ATOMS: atom_id res chain seq x y z
N MET A 1 4.52 9.95 16.09
CA MET A 1 5.49 9.23 15.23
C MET A 1 6.86 9.79 15.54
N ASN A 2 7.77 8.93 16.01
CA ASN A 2 9.13 9.31 16.38
C ASN A 2 10.08 8.93 15.25
N THR A 3 11.12 9.73 15.05
CA THR A 3 12.14 9.49 14.03
C THR A 3 13.52 9.61 14.67
N PHE A 4 14.39 8.65 14.38
CA PHE A 4 15.79 8.68 14.79
C PHE A 4 16.68 8.11 13.69
N LYS A 5 17.99 8.26 13.83
CA LYS A 5 18.96 7.75 12.86
C LYS A 5 19.86 6.70 13.51
N VAL A 6 20.15 5.63 12.76
CA VAL A 6 21.13 4.60 13.12
C VAL A 6 22.07 4.46 11.93
N GLU A 7 23.38 4.62 12.14
CA GLU A 7 24.38 4.60 11.05
C GLU A 7 24.01 5.53 9.88
N GLY A 8 23.47 6.71 10.20
CA GLY A 8 22.99 7.69 9.21
C GLY A 8 21.67 7.32 8.51
N LYS A 9 21.13 6.12 8.71
CA LYS A 9 19.87 5.63 8.13
C LYS A 9 18.68 6.00 9.01
N GLN A 10 17.58 6.43 8.38
CA GLN A 10 16.41 6.92 9.10
C GLN A 10 15.52 5.74 9.54
N ILE A 11 15.13 5.76 10.82
CA ILE A 11 14.14 4.87 11.39
C ILE A 11 12.95 5.71 11.83
N ASN A 12 11.77 5.37 11.31
CA ASN A 12 10.49 5.91 11.75
C ASN A 12 9.77 4.86 12.58
N TRP A 13 9.20 5.29 13.69
CA TRP A 13 8.53 4.41 14.63
C TRP A 13 7.28 5.07 15.20
N SER A 14 6.23 4.29 15.38
CA SER A 14 5.07 4.69 16.16
C SER A 14 4.55 3.53 17.00
N TYR A 15 4.05 3.91 18.16
CA TYR A 15 3.35 3.06 19.09
C TYR A 15 1.93 3.59 19.24
N SER A 16 0.95 2.70 19.14
CA SER A 16 -0.47 3.02 19.31
C SER A 16 -1.10 2.05 20.29
N HIS A 17 -1.70 2.55 21.36
CA HIS A 17 -2.45 1.76 22.33
C HIS A 17 -3.94 2.13 22.28
N MET A 18 -4.78 1.16 21.99
CA MET A 18 -6.22 1.29 21.96
C MET A 18 -6.79 0.63 23.21
N ARG A 19 -7.12 1.46 24.21
CA ARG A 19 -7.55 0.99 25.54
C ARG A 19 -8.79 0.09 25.49
N ASN A 20 -9.80 0.47 24.71
CA ASN A 20 -11.06 -0.27 24.63
C ASN A 20 -10.88 -1.65 23.98
N ASP A 21 -9.97 -1.74 23.01
CA ASP A 21 -9.69 -2.97 22.26
C ASP A 21 -8.60 -3.82 22.94
N HIS A 22 -8.05 -3.36 24.07
CA HIS A 22 -6.89 -3.96 24.77
C HIS A 22 -5.72 -4.23 23.82
N ARG A 23 -5.58 -3.40 22.79
CA ARG A 23 -4.74 -3.64 21.63
C ARG A 23 -3.57 -2.68 21.61
N THR A 24 -2.38 -3.22 21.34
CA THR A 24 -1.17 -2.42 21.24
C THR A 24 -0.44 -2.73 19.95
N VAL A 25 -0.29 -1.72 19.10
CA VAL A 25 0.33 -1.85 17.78
C VAL A 25 1.62 -1.05 17.70
N LEU A 26 2.58 -1.68 17.05
CA LEU A 26 3.92 -1.21 16.80
C LEU A 26 4.13 -1.10 15.30
N ASP A 27 4.40 0.11 14.81
CA ASP A 27 4.70 0.34 13.41
C ASP A 27 6.12 0.91 13.31
N GLY A 28 6.97 0.28 12.50
CA GLY A 28 8.34 0.67 12.24
C GLY A 28 8.60 0.75 10.74
N THR A 29 9.43 1.69 10.31
CA THR A 29 9.95 1.76 8.95
C THR A 29 11.41 2.17 8.96
N PHE A 30 12.25 1.31 8.41
CA PHE A 30 13.65 1.53 8.16
C PHE A 30 13.85 1.99 6.72
N VAL A 31 14.45 3.16 6.53
CA VAL A 31 14.75 3.74 5.21
C VAL A 31 16.21 3.49 4.90
N PHE A 32 16.48 2.56 3.99
CA PHE A 32 17.85 2.24 3.58
C PHE A 32 18.45 3.35 2.73
N ASP A 33 17.68 3.84 1.76
CA ASP A 33 18.02 4.91 0.84
C ASP A 33 16.72 5.49 0.22
N THR A 34 16.85 6.29 -0.84
CA THR A 34 15.71 6.92 -1.51
C THR A 34 14.80 5.94 -2.24
N ALA A 35 15.31 4.79 -2.66
CA ALA A 35 14.59 3.76 -3.40
C ALA A 35 14.11 2.60 -2.51
N ASN A 36 14.82 2.30 -1.41
CA ASN A 36 14.62 1.08 -0.62
C ASN A 36 14.15 1.36 0.81
N LYS A 37 13.05 0.72 1.22
CA LYS A 37 12.48 0.81 2.58
C LYS A 37 11.99 -0.54 3.06
N LEU A 38 12.12 -0.81 4.36
CA LEU A 38 11.51 -1.95 5.04
C LEU A 38 10.58 -1.45 6.13
N SER A 39 9.33 -1.88 6.10
CA SER A 39 8.32 -1.56 7.10
C SER A 39 7.92 -2.84 7.84
N ALA A 40 7.73 -2.71 9.16
CA ALA A 40 7.22 -3.77 10.01
C ALA A 40 6.05 -3.23 10.82
N ARG A 41 4.95 -3.98 10.88
CA ARG A 41 3.82 -3.71 11.76
C ARG A 41 3.58 -4.92 12.63
N HIS A 42 3.52 -4.76 13.93
CA HIS A 42 3.30 -5.85 14.86
C HIS A 42 2.32 -5.46 15.96
N GLU A 43 1.37 -6.33 16.25
CA GLU A 43 0.49 -6.21 17.40
C GLU A 43 1.03 -7.03 18.57
N LEU A 44 1.41 -6.35 19.64
CA LEU A 44 2.08 -6.96 20.79
C LEU A 44 1.19 -8.00 21.46
N GLY A 45 1.77 -9.15 21.78
CA GLY A 45 1.04 -10.28 22.39
C GLY A 45 0.28 -11.16 21.39
N SER A 46 0.42 -10.90 20.09
CA SER A 46 -0.19 -11.71 19.03
C SER A 46 0.86 -12.20 18.01
N PHE A 47 0.46 -13.06 17.08
CA PHE A 47 1.29 -13.39 15.90
C PHE A 47 1.07 -12.42 14.73
N ASN A 48 0.21 -11.41 14.89
CA ASN A 48 -0.08 -10.44 13.85
C ASN A 48 1.14 -9.54 13.65
N CYS A 49 1.94 -9.91 12.66
CA CYS A 49 3.12 -9.21 12.23
C CYS A 49 3.16 -9.18 10.69
N LYS A 50 3.35 -7.99 10.13
CA LYS A 50 3.48 -7.78 8.68
C LYS A 50 4.82 -7.15 8.38
N LEU A 51 5.55 -7.75 7.45
CA LEU A 51 6.81 -7.24 6.93
C LEU A 51 6.63 -6.83 5.48
N LYS A 52 6.84 -5.56 5.16
CA LYS A 52 6.72 -5.02 3.81
C LYS A 52 8.04 -4.42 3.36
N TYR A 53 8.56 -4.91 2.24
CA TYR A 53 9.68 -4.25 1.56
C TYR A 53 9.12 -3.34 0.47
N SER A 54 9.76 -2.21 0.21
CA SER A 54 9.39 -1.27 -0.85
C SER A 54 10.63 -0.89 -1.64
N TYR A 55 10.58 -1.09 -2.95
CA TYR A 55 11.65 -0.72 -3.88
C TYR A 55 11.12 0.13 -5.03
N VAL A 56 11.67 1.33 -5.18
CA VAL A 56 11.36 2.25 -6.28
C VAL A 56 12.40 2.09 -7.39
N HIS A 57 12.01 1.40 -8.46
CA HIS A 57 12.81 1.26 -9.66
C HIS A 57 12.71 2.51 -10.55
N ARG A 58 13.86 3.14 -10.83
CA ARG A 58 14.01 4.32 -11.71
C ARG A 58 13.11 5.50 -11.35
N GLY A 59 12.72 5.63 -10.08
CA GLY A 59 11.84 6.71 -9.60
C GLY A 59 10.37 6.62 -10.06
N LEU A 60 10.00 5.61 -10.84
CA LEU A 60 8.68 5.54 -11.50
C LEU A 60 7.85 4.34 -11.06
N THR A 61 8.48 3.17 -10.90
CA THR A 61 7.80 1.92 -10.58
C THR A 61 8.15 1.48 -9.17
N THR A 62 7.15 1.23 -8.33
CA THR A 62 7.35 0.73 -6.96
C THR A 62 6.89 -0.72 -6.88
N PHE A 63 7.75 -1.57 -6.33
CA PHE A 63 7.46 -2.95 -5.97
C PHE A 63 7.33 -3.05 -4.46
N GLU A 64 6.26 -3.67 -3.98
CA GLU A 64 5.95 -3.78 -2.56
C GLU A 64 5.50 -5.21 -2.20
N PRO A 65 6.43 -6.17 -2.05
CA PRO A 65 6.10 -7.46 -1.44
C PRO A 65 5.87 -7.30 0.06
N CYS A 66 4.85 -7.97 0.58
CA CYS A 66 4.46 -7.98 1.98
C CYS A 66 4.24 -9.41 2.45
N TYR A 67 4.84 -9.81 3.56
CA TYR A 67 4.57 -11.09 4.20
C TYR A 67 3.78 -10.87 5.49
N ASP A 68 2.68 -11.61 5.63
CA ASP A 68 1.85 -11.63 6.82
C ASP A 68 2.16 -12.92 7.59
N LEU A 69 2.77 -12.78 8.78
CA LEU A 69 3.20 -13.91 9.60
C LEU A 69 2.04 -14.68 10.22
N GLU A 70 0.93 -13.99 10.53
CA GLU A 70 -0.26 -14.61 11.11
C GLU A 70 -0.97 -15.46 10.05
N LYS A 71 -1.11 -14.92 8.84
CA LYS A 71 -1.75 -15.60 7.71
C LYS A 71 -0.83 -16.58 6.98
N LYS A 72 0.49 -16.49 7.21
CA LYS A 72 1.53 -17.22 6.48
C LYS A 72 1.41 -17.05 4.96
N SER A 73 1.14 -15.81 4.53
CA SER A 73 0.84 -15.49 3.13
C SER A 73 1.63 -14.29 2.64
N TRP A 74 1.86 -14.25 1.33
CA TRP A 74 2.44 -13.10 0.64
C TRP A 74 1.34 -12.25 0.01
N ASP A 75 1.46 -10.95 0.09
CA ASP A 75 0.73 -10.00 -0.72
C ASP A 75 1.74 -9.23 -1.57
N LEU A 76 1.42 -8.99 -2.83
CA LEU A 76 2.30 -8.27 -3.76
C LEU A 76 1.57 -7.04 -4.26
N ALA A 77 2.22 -5.88 -4.22
CA ALA A 77 1.73 -4.69 -4.91
C ALA A 77 2.79 -4.13 -5.84
N VAL A 78 2.36 -3.68 -7.02
CA VAL A 78 3.19 -2.95 -7.98
C VAL A 78 2.44 -1.69 -8.35
N SER A 79 3.15 -0.56 -8.37
CA SER A 79 2.58 0.70 -8.85
C SER A 79 3.53 1.40 -9.79
N ARG A 80 2.99 2.14 -10.76
CA ARG A 80 3.78 2.91 -11.73
C ARG A 80 3.14 4.25 -11.98
N ARG A 81 3.94 5.32 -11.80
CA ARG A 81 3.57 6.66 -12.23
C ARG A 81 3.78 6.80 -13.74
N ILE A 82 2.82 7.42 -14.41
CA ILE A 82 2.81 7.71 -15.84
C ILE A 82 2.84 9.23 -16.03
N LEU A 83 3.20 9.69 -17.23
CA LEU A 83 3.14 11.11 -17.61
C LEU A 83 1.73 11.68 -17.32
N GLY A 84 1.67 12.91 -16.83
CA GLY A 84 0.40 13.58 -16.45
C GLY A 84 -0.06 13.36 -15.00
N GLY A 85 0.75 12.72 -14.16
CA GLY A 85 0.44 12.49 -12.74
C GLY A 85 -0.38 11.23 -12.46
N ASP A 86 -0.79 10.54 -13.52
CA ASP A 86 -1.54 9.29 -13.46
C ASP A 86 -0.76 8.17 -12.75
N LEU A 87 -1.49 7.29 -12.06
CA LEU A 87 -0.96 6.17 -11.31
C LEU A 87 -1.71 4.90 -11.69
N ILE A 88 -0.99 3.89 -12.15
CA ILE A 88 -1.51 2.53 -12.26
C ILE A 88 -0.96 1.71 -11.10
N LYS A 89 -1.82 0.94 -10.44
CA LYS A 89 -1.45 0.02 -9.37
C LYS A 89 -2.11 -1.33 -9.61
N ALA A 90 -1.37 -2.40 -9.34
CA ALA A 90 -1.90 -3.75 -9.24
C ALA A 90 -1.52 -4.32 -7.88
N ASN A 91 -2.41 -5.08 -7.27
CA ASN A 91 -2.17 -5.80 -6.03
C ASN A 91 -2.73 -7.22 -6.12
N TYR A 92 -2.01 -8.17 -5.56
CA TYR A 92 -2.45 -9.55 -5.46
C TYR A 92 -2.32 -10.00 -4.01
N GLU A 93 -3.42 -10.44 -3.44
CA GLU A 93 -3.48 -11.03 -2.11
C GLU A 93 -3.50 -12.56 -2.24
N THR A 94 -2.45 -13.24 -1.79
CA THR A 94 -2.33 -14.69 -2.06
C THR A 94 -3.38 -15.50 -1.31
N LEU A 95 -3.72 -15.11 -0.08
CA LEU A 95 -4.67 -15.89 0.74
C LEU A 95 -6.11 -15.80 0.21
N SER A 96 -6.56 -14.59 -0.14
CA SER A 96 -7.89 -14.35 -0.69
C SER A 96 -7.97 -14.61 -2.20
N GLN A 97 -6.81 -14.76 -2.86
CA GLN A 97 -6.66 -14.88 -4.31
C GLN A 97 -7.32 -13.71 -5.06
N VAL A 98 -7.34 -12.53 -4.46
CA VAL A 98 -7.90 -11.33 -5.08
C VAL A 98 -6.82 -10.57 -5.83
N LEU A 99 -7.04 -10.37 -7.12
CA LEU A 99 -6.24 -9.47 -7.96
C LEU A 99 -6.99 -8.14 -8.11
N GLY A 100 -6.42 -7.07 -7.57
CA GLY A 100 -6.89 -5.71 -7.75
C GLY A 100 -6.06 -4.96 -8.78
N VAL A 101 -6.73 -4.15 -9.60
CA VAL A 101 -6.11 -3.19 -10.52
C VAL A 101 -6.78 -1.83 -10.30
N GLU A 102 -5.95 -0.81 -10.18
CA GLU A 102 -6.36 0.57 -9.98
C GLU A 102 -5.70 1.46 -11.03
N TRP A 103 -6.49 2.32 -11.65
CA TRP A 103 -5.97 3.46 -12.40
C TRP A 103 -6.54 4.74 -11.79
N SER A 104 -5.65 5.57 -11.27
CA SER A 104 -5.95 6.90 -10.80
C SER A 104 -5.46 7.90 -11.84
N CYS A 105 -6.40 8.64 -12.42
CA CYS A 105 -6.15 9.68 -13.40
C CYS A 105 -6.35 11.06 -12.79
N SER A 106 -5.32 11.90 -12.93
CA SER A 106 -5.36 13.32 -12.58
C SER A 106 -5.36 14.22 -13.81
N SER A 107 -5.18 13.65 -15.01
CA SER A 107 -5.01 14.40 -16.25
C SER A 107 -6.28 14.51 -17.10
N LEU A 108 -7.29 13.66 -16.87
CA LEU A 108 -8.53 13.61 -17.66
C LEU A 108 -9.59 14.63 -17.24
N VAL A 109 -9.46 15.20 -16.06
CA VAL A 109 -10.32 16.25 -15.53
C VAL A 109 -9.42 17.45 -15.30
N ASN A 110 -9.91 18.69 -15.52
CA ASN A 110 -9.18 19.94 -15.27
C ASN A 110 -8.40 19.91 -13.93
N GLU A 111 -7.51 20.86 -13.66
CA GLU A 111 -6.59 20.87 -12.50
C GLU A 111 -7.23 20.49 -11.13
N ASP A 112 -8.53 20.68 -10.97
CA ASP A 112 -9.31 20.43 -9.76
C ASP A 112 -9.95 19.04 -9.62
N GLY A 113 -9.85 18.17 -10.62
CA GLY A 113 -10.56 16.90 -10.66
C GLY A 113 -9.66 15.65 -10.70
N ARG A 114 -10.15 14.56 -10.10
CA ARG A 114 -9.49 13.25 -10.14
C ARG A 114 -10.50 12.14 -10.38
N VAL A 115 -10.14 11.18 -11.22
CA VAL A 115 -10.92 9.96 -11.47
C VAL A 115 -10.11 8.75 -11.03
N LYS A 116 -10.76 7.80 -10.37
CA LYS A 116 -10.17 6.55 -9.92
C LYS A 116 -11.04 5.39 -10.39
N VAL A 117 -10.46 4.50 -11.18
CA VAL A 117 -11.09 3.28 -11.68
C VAL A 117 -10.45 2.10 -10.95
N LEU A 118 -11.28 1.23 -10.40
CA LEU A 118 -10.90 0.05 -9.64
C LEU A 118 -11.54 -1.18 -10.27
N ALA A 119 -10.75 -2.20 -10.57
CA ALA A 119 -11.21 -3.52 -10.97
C ALA A 119 -10.69 -4.56 -9.97
N SER A 120 -11.55 -5.46 -9.53
CA SER A 120 -11.19 -6.54 -8.58
C SER A 120 -11.65 -7.88 -9.14
N PHE A 121 -10.72 -8.82 -9.25
CA PHE A 121 -10.94 -10.18 -9.72
C PHE A 121 -10.79 -11.13 -8.53
N ASN A 122 -11.83 -11.91 -8.24
CA ASN A 122 -11.74 -13.00 -7.27
C ASN A 122 -11.31 -14.27 -8.02
N LEU A 123 -10.02 -14.59 -7.98
CA LEU A 123 -9.48 -15.73 -8.72
C LEU A 123 -9.77 -17.07 -8.03
N ALA A 124 -10.19 -17.07 -6.77
CA ALA A 124 -10.60 -18.29 -6.06
C ALA A 124 -11.89 -18.89 -6.65
N GLU A 125 -12.76 -18.05 -7.21
CA GLU A 125 -14.00 -18.47 -7.88
C GLU A 125 -13.77 -18.78 -9.37
N GLY A 126 -12.56 -18.54 -9.90
CA GLY A 126 -12.22 -18.68 -11.31
C GLY A 126 -12.22 -17.34 -12.08
N PHE A 127 -12.15 -17.40 -13.41
CA PHE A 127 -12.11 -16.21 -14.26
C PHE A 127 -13.52 -15.68 -14.55
N HIS A 128 -14.11 -15.00 -13.56
CA HIS A 128 -15.38 -14.30 -13.70
C HIS A 128 -15.20 -12.82 -14.03
N THR A 129 -16.30 -12.16 -14.41
CA THR A 129 -16.33 -10.71 -14.63
C THR A 129 -15.86 -9.97 -13.37
N PRO A 130 -14.91 -9.03 -13.48
CA PRO A 130 -14.42 -8.31 -12.32
C PRO A 130 -15.48 -7.40 -11.73
N LYS A 131 -15.40 -7.17 -10.42
CA LYS A 131 -16.10 -6.07 -9.78
C LYS A 131 -15.43 -4.76 -10.21
N LEU A 132 -16.17 -3.92 -10.92
CA LEU A 132 -15.72 -2.59 -11.36
C LEU A 132 -16.30 -1.50 -10.46
N SER A 133 -15.49 -0.52 -10.11
CA SER A 133 -15.91 0.69 -9.40
C SER A 133 -15.22 1.91 -10.00
N VAL A 134 -15.97 2.99 -10.17
CA VAL A 134 -15.47 4.27 -10.66
C VAL A 134 -15.81 5.33 -9.63
N GLN A 135 -14.81 6.11 -9.24
CA GLN A 135 -14.95 7.22 -8.32
C GLN A 135 -14.43 8.50 -9.00
N SER A 136 -15.15 9.60 -8.85
CA SER A 136 -14.67 10.94 -9.21
C SER A 136 -14.64 11.83 -7.97
N MET A 137 -13.66 12.73 -7.93
CA MET A 137 -13.47 13.71 -6.87
C MET A 137 -13.24 15.08 -7.51
N TRP A 138 -13.93 16.10 -7.00
CA TRP A 138 -13.90 17.46 -7.51
C TRP A 138 -13.62 18.41 -6.35
N ASN A 139 -12.65 19.29 -6.52
CA ASN A 139 -12.37 20.35 -5.57
C ASN A 139 -12.94 21.66 -6.12
N PHE A 140 -13.99 22.18 -5.50
CA PHE A 140 -14.52 23.49 -5.86
C PHE A 140 -13.93 24.53 -4.89
N GLN A 141 -13.23 25.54 -5.40
CA GLN A 141 -12.88 26.70 -4.61
C GLN A 141 -14.15 27.55 -4.38
N ALA A 142 -14.36 27.97 -3.12
CA ALA A 142 -15.45 28.84 -2.71
C ALA A 142 -15.10 30.31 -2.90
#